data_AF-A0A1D1ZAG3-F1
#
_entry.id   AF-A0A1D1ZAG3-F1
#
_cell.length_a   1.000
_cell.length_b   1.000
_cell.length_c   1.000
_cell.angle_alpha   90.00
_cell.angle_beta   90.00
_cell.angle_gamma   90.00
#
_symmetry.space_group_name_H-M   'P 1'
#
loop_
_entity.id
_entity.type
_entity.pdbx_description
1 polymer ?
#
loop_
_entity_poly.entity_id
_entity_poly.type
_entity_poly.pdbx_seq_one_letter_code
_entity_poly.pdbx_strand_id
1 'polypeptide(L)'
;AKMIVEWNQRDRICYSCILLALSNVLFDVYSSSIMTSRRLWEELDKKYNTEDLGLGKYSVVKFLKFLMVEGKSVTEQTHAFLLLLHGLVEADMKLPEKL
;
A
#
# COMPACT_ATOMS: atom_id res chain seq x y z
N ALA A 1 5.89 33.56 12.35
CA ALA A 1 4.76 33.96 11.48
C ALA A 1 5.03 33.68 10.00
N LYS A 2 6.07 34.27 9.38
CA LYS A 2 6.39 34.10 7.93
C LYS A 2 6.49 32.63 7.46
N MET A 3 7.24 31.79 8.18
CA MET A 3 7.40 30.36 7.83
C MET A 3 6.09 29.56 7.84
N ILE A 4 5.14 29.91 8.72
CA ILE A 4 3.83 29.23 8.81
C ILE A 4 2.98 29.57 7.58
N VAL A 5 3.02 30.83 7.14
CA VAL A 5 2.32 31.29 5.93
C VAL A 5 2.91 30.62 4.68
N GLU A 6 4.25 30.55 4.59
CA GLU A 6 4.92 29.86 3.48
C GLU A 6 4.61 28.36 3.46
N TRP A 7 4.54 27.71 4.62
CA TRP A 7 4.15 26.30 4.72
C TRP A 7 2.71 26.08 4.26
N ASN A 8 1.77 26.90 4.75
CA ASN A 8 0.35 26.82 4.33
C ASN A 8 0.19 27.04 2.82
N GLN A 9 0.98 27.95 2.23
CA GLN A 9 0.93 28.18 0.79
C GLN A 9 1.42 26.95 0.01
N ARG A 10 2.53 26.32 0.45
CA ARG A 10 3.06 25.10 -0.18
C ARG A 10 2.11 23.92 -0.02
N ASP A 11 1.50 23.77 1.16
CA ASP A 11 0.50 22.73 1.43
C ASP A 11 -0.72 22.88 0.50
N ARG A 12 -1.24 24.10 0.32
CA ARG A 12 -2.34 24.38 -0.62
C ARG A 12 -1.99 24.08 -2.08
N ILE A 13 -0.77 24.40 -2.51
CA ILE A 13 -0.30 24.08 -3.86
C ILE A 13 -0.25 22.56 -4.03
N CYS A 14 0.35 21.85 -3.06
CA CYS A 14 0.44 20.39 -3.10
C CYS A 14 -0.94 19.73 -3.11
N TYR A 15 -1.87 20.19 -2.27
CA TYR A 15 -3.26 19.75 -2.24
C TYR A 15 -3.94 19.91 -3.60
N SER A 16 -3.76 21.05 -4.26
CA SER A 16 -4.30 21.30 -5.60
C SER A 16 -3.70 20.38 -6.65
N CYS A 17 -2.39 20.10 -6.59
CA CYS A 17 -1.74 19.16 -7.50
C CYS A 17 -2.28 17.73 -7.36
N ILE A 18 -2.50 17.28 -6.11
CA ILE A 18 -3.08 15.95 -5.86
C ILE A 18 -4.48 15.87 -6.44
N LEU A 19 -5.34 16.88 -6.19
CA LEU A 19 -6.69 16.91 -6.74
C LEU A 19 -6.71 16.85 -8.27
N LEU A 20 -5.85 17.62 -8.95
CA LEU A 20 -5.77 17.65 -10.41
C LEU A 20 -5.33 16.30 -11.03
N ALA A 21 -4.67 15.43 -10.26
CA ALA A 21 -4.31 14.09 -10.70
C ALA A 21 -5.46 13.07 -10.55
N LEU A 22 -6.54 13.44 -9.86
CA LEU A 22 -7.70 12.56 -9.64
C LEU A 22 -8.64 12.55 -10.84
N SER A 23 -9.43 11.48 -10.96
CA SER A 23 -10.58 11.48 -11.89
C SER A 23 -11.63 12.48 -11.43
N ASN A 24 -12.48 12.97 -12.34
CA ASN A 24 -13.52 13.95 -12.03
C ASN A 24 -14.40 13.55 -10.83
N VAL A 25 -14.77 12.26 -10.74
CA VAL A 25 -15.59 11.75 -9.64
C VAL A 25 -14.88 11.87 -8.29
N LEU A 26 -13.58 11.58 -8.24
CA LEU A 26 -12.80 11.69 -7.02
C LEU A 26 -12.47 13.14 -6.70
N PHE A 27 -12.21 13.96 -7.71
CA PHE A 27 -12.05 15.40 -7.55
C PHE A 27 -13.25 16.00 -6.82
N ASP A 28 -14.47 15.75 -7.31
CA ASP A 28 -15.71 16.31 -6.72
C ASP A 28 -15.91 15.90 -5.25
N VAL A 29 -15.53 14.68 -4.89
CA VAL A 29 -15.62 14.17 -3.51
C VAL A 29 -14.60 14.84 -2.59
N TYR A 30 -13.37 15.00 -3.05
CA TYR A 30 -12.27 15.47 -2.19
C TYR A 30 -12.10 17.00 -2.22
N SER A 31 -12.56 17.71 -3.27
CA SER A 31 -12.36 19.15 -3.46
C SER A 31 -13.11 20.02 -2.46
N SER A 32 -14.24 19.53 -1.91
CA SER A 32 -15.02 20.26 -0.90
C SER A 32 -14.49 20.07 0.52
N SER A 33 -13.50 19.20 0.72
CA SER A 33 -13.01 18.82 2.05
C SER A 33 -11.87 19.73 2.49
N ILE A 34 -11.98 20.31 3.69
CA ILE A 34 -10.90 21.11 4.28
C ILE A 34 -9.92 20.16 4.99
N MET A 35 -8.82 19.83 4.31
CA MET A 35 -7.74 19.00 4.86
C MET A 35 -6.37 19.41 4.27
N THR A 36 -5.30 19.00 4.93
CA THR A 36 -3.92 19.21 4.44
C THR A 36 -3.62 18.30 3.26
N SER A 37 -2.61 18.63 2.45
CA SER A 37 -2.21 17.78 1.32
C SER A 37 -1.77 16.38 1.79
N ARG A 38 -1.11 16.31 2.94
CA ARG A 38 -0.73 15.04 3.58
C ARG A 38 -1.93 14.17 3.89
N ARG A 39 -2.97 14.73 4.54
CA ARG A 39 -4.15 13.97 4.93
C ARG A 39 -4.93 13.48 3.72
N LEU A 40 -5.02 14.30 2.67
CA LEU A 40 -5.60 13.90 1.40
C LEU A 40 -4.85 12.71 0.81
N TRP A 41 -3.51 12.76 0.76
CA TRP A 41 -2.69 11.66 0.27
C TRP A 41 -2.89 10.37 1.09
N GLU A 42 -2.87 10.46 2.42
CA GLU A 42 -3.06 9.30 3.30
C GLU A 42 -4.44 8.63 3.11
N GLU A 43 -5.51 9.41 2.92
CA GLU A 43 -6.84 8.85 2.65
C GLU A 43 -6.93 8.19 1.28
N LEU A 44 -6.32 8.79 0.25
CA LEU A 44 -6.27 8.24 -1.09
C LEU A 44 -5.46 6.94 -1.13
N ASP A 45 -4.28 6.96 -0.52
CA ASP A 45 -3.38 5.81 -0.42
C ASP A 45 -4.07 4.66 0.31
N LYS A 46 -4.60 4.89 1.51
CA LYS A 46 -5.31 3.85 2.26
C LYS A 46 -6.49 3.23 1.50
N LYS A 47 -7.22 4.03 0.72
CA LYS A 47 -8.47 3.58 0.07
C LYS A 47 -8.23 2.96 -1.31
N TYR A 48 -7.27 3.47 -2.06
CA TYR A 48 -7.07 3.13 -3.47
C TYR A 48 -5.69 2.55 -3.77
N ASN A 49 -4.73 2.61 -2.85
CA ASN A 49 -3.51 1.83 -2.98
C ASN A 49 -3.82 0.36 -2.73
N THR A 50 -4.29 -0.28 -3.80
CA THR A 50 -4.56 -1.72 -3.84
C THR A 50 -3.29 -2.55 -3.86
N GLU A 51 -2.10 -1.95 -3.92
CA GLU A 51 -0.86 -2.73 -3.85
C GLU A 51 -0.80 -3.49 -2.53
N ASP A 52 -1.10 -2.91 -1.37
CA ASP A 52 -1.10 -3.68 -0.10
C ASP A 52 -2.19 -4.78 -0.05
N LEU A 53 -3.39 -4.48 -0.52
CA LEU A 53 -4.50 -5.44 -0.53
C LEU A 53 -4.35 -6.53 -1.60
N GLY A 54 -3.70 -6.21 -2.72
CA GLY A 54 -3.45 -7.07 -3.86
C GLY A 54 -2.20 -7.92 -3.66
N LEU A 55 -1.12 -7.32 -3.16
CA LEU A 55 0.11 -8.01 -2.74
C LEU A 55 -0.21 -8.96 -1.58
N GLY A 56 -0.99 -8.55 -0.58
CA GLY A 56 -1.41 -9.45 0.49
C GLY A 56 -2.18 -10.67 -0.03
N LYS A 57 -3.19 -10.48 -0.88
CA LYS A 57 -3.92 -11.58 -1.52
C LYS A 57 -3.02 -12.45 -2.41
N TYR A 58 -2.10 -11.83 -3.15
CA TYR A 58 -1.17 -12.51 -4.04
C TYR A 58 -0.13 -13.35 -3.27
N SER A 59 0.41 -12.81 -2.18
CA SER A 59 1.33 -13.49 -1.26
C SER A 59 0.64 -14.69 -0.61
N VAL A 60 -0.61 -14.56 -0.16
CA VAL A 60 -1.42 -15.68 0.38
C VAL A 60 -1.63 -16.77 -0.67
N VAL A 61 -2.02 -16.41 -1.89
CA VAL A 61 -2.24 -17.38 -2.97
C VAL A 61 -0.93 -18.09 -3.36
N LYS A 62 0.20 -17.36 -3.41
CA LYS A 62 1.51 -17.96 -3.70
C LYS A 62 1.97 -18.89 -2.60
N PHE A 63 1.78 -18.52 -1.33
CA PHE A 63 2.11 -19.35 -0.19
C PHE A 63 1.29 -20.66 -0.20
N LEU A 64 -0.03 -20.58 -0.37
CA LEU A 64 -0.90 -21.76 -0.40
C LEU A 64 -0.64 -22.69 -1.60
N LYS A 65 -0.12 -22.15 -2.72
CA LYS A 65 0.24 -22.90 -3.92
C LYS A 65 1.71 -23.31 -3.95
N PHE A 66 2.50 -22.99 -2.92
CA PHE A 66 3.91 -23.34 -2.90
C PHE A 66 4.05 -24.86 -2.82
N LEU A 67 4.69 -25.44 -3.85
CA LEU A 67 5.06 -26.84 -3.91
C LEU A 67 6.55 -26.92 -4.21
N MET A 68 7.23 -27.84 -3.55
CA MET A 68 8.62 -28.13 -3.88
C MET A 68 8.69 -28.83 -5.23
N VAL A 69 9.70 -28.49 -6.02
CA VAL A 69 9.94 -29.01 -7.36
C VAL A 69 11.16 -29.93 -7.32
N GLU A 70 11.03 -31.11 -7.94
CA GLU A 70 12.16 -32.01 -8.14
C GLU A 70 13.27 -31.34 -8.98
N GLY A 71 14.53 -31.65 -8.67
CA GLY A 71 15.69 -31.07 -9.37
C GLY A 71 16.18 -29.72 -8.84
N LYS A 72 15.52 -29.13 -7.83
CA LYS A 72 16.03 -27.96 -7.09
C LYS A 72 16.56 -28.37 -5.71
N SER A 73 17.58 -27.68 -5.21
CA SER A 73 18.10 -27.96 -3.87
C SER A 73 17.08 -27.59 -2.79
N VAL A 74 17.10 -28.30 -1.67
CA VAL A 74 16.23 -27.99 -0.52
C VAL A 74 16.50 -26.58 0.01
N THR A 75 17.75 -26.13 -0.03
CA THR A 75 18.18 -24.80 0.44
C THR A 75 17.59 -23.66 -0.40
N GLU A 76 17.64 -23.77 -1.74
CA GLU A 76 17.03 -22.77 -2.62
C GLU A 76 15.51 -22.69 -2.44
N GLN A 77 14.87 -23.85 -2.27
CA GLN A 77 13.43 -23.92 -2.08
C GLN A 77 13.00 -23.39 -0.71
N THR A 78 13.81 -23.64 0.33
CA THR A 78 13.62 -23.05 1.67
C THR A 78 13.74 -21.54 1.63
N HIS A 79 14.73 -21.01 0.91
CA HIS A 79 14.88 -19.56 0.74
C HIS A 79 13.67 -18.93 0.03
N ALA A 80 13.19 -19.56 -1.05
CA ALA A 80 11.99 -19.10 -1.75
C ALA A 80 10.74 -19.11 -0.85
N PHE A 81 10.61 -20.14 0.01
CA PHE A 81 9.53 -20.22 0.99
C PHE A 81 9.61 -19.11 2.05
N LEU A 82 10.82 -18.81 2.56
CA LEU A 82 11.03 -17.72 3.52
C LEU A 82 10.68 -16.34 2.94
N LEU A 83 10.97 -16.09 1.65
CA LEU A 83 10.56 -14.86 0.97
C LEU A 83 9.03 -14.72 0.90
N LEU A 84 8.31 -15.82 0.68
CA LEU A 84 6.84 -15.81 0.71
C LEU A 84 6.31 -15.52 2.11
N LEU A 85 6.92 -16.10 3.16
CA LEU A 85 6.57 -15.80 4.55
C LEU A 85 6.78 -14.32 4.89
N HIS A 86 7.88 -13.72 4.44
CA HIS A 86 8.13 -12.30 4.65
C HIS A 86 7.03 -11.42 4.04
N GLY A 87 6.65 -11.70 2.79
CA GLY A 87 5.57 -10.97 2.12
C GLY A 87 4.19 -11.18 2.74
N LEU A 88 3.98 -12.24 3.52
CA LEU A 88 2.76 -12.41 4.33
C LEU A 88 2.78 -11.55 5.60
N VAL A 89 3.92 -11.48 6.27
CA VAL A 89 4.12 -10.65 7.46
C VAL A 89 3.98 -9.17 7.12
N GLU A 90 4.56 -8.72 6.00
CA GLU A 90 4.40 -7.35 5.49
C GLU A 90 2.93 -7.02 5.19
N ALA A 91 2.16 -8.00 4.76
CA ALA A 91 0.73 -7.85 4.49
C ALA A 91 -0.18 -7.98 5.74
N ASP A 92 0.40 -8.02 6.96
CA ASP A 92 -0.29 -8.27 8.24
C ASP A 92 -1.17 -9.54 8.22
N MET A 93 -0.82 -10.53 7.40
CA MET A 93 -1.54 -11.79 7.28
C MET A 93 -1.06 -12.76 8.36
N LYS A 94 -1.84 -12.90 9.43
CA LYS A 94 -1.57 -13.89 10.48
C LYS A 94 -1.85 -15.29 9.96
N LEU A 95 -0.81 -16.14 9.95
CA LEU A 95 -1.00 -17.57 9.76
C LEU A 95 -1.80 -18.13 10.95
N PRO A 96 -2.79 -19.01 10.72
CA PRO A 96 -3.46 -19.70 11.82
C PRO A 96 -2.41 -20.46 12.63
N GLU A 97 -2.46 -20.32 13.96
CA GLU A 97 -1.64 -21.16 14.83
C GLU A 97 -1.97 -22.63 14.56
N LYS A 98 -0.91 -23.45 14.62
CA LYS A 98 -0.90 -24.87 14.25
C LYS A 98 -2.20 -25.59 14.61
N LEU A 99 -2.74 -26.36 13.66
CA LEU A 99 -3.67 -27.46 13.92
C LEU A 99 -3.03 -28.48 14.87
#